data_AF-W6KSI2-F1
#
_entry.id   AF-W6KSI2-F1
#
_cell.length_a   1.000
_cell.length_b   1.000
_cell.length_c   1.000
_cell.angle_alpha   90.00
_cell.angle_beta   90.00
_cell.angle_gamma   90.00
#
_symmetry.space_group_name_H-M   'P 1'
#
loop_
_entity.id
_entity.type
_entity.pdbx_description
1 polymer ?
#
loop_
_entity_poly.entity_id
_entity_poly.type
_entity_poly.pdbx_seq_one_letter_code
_entity_poly.pdbx_strand_id
1 'polypeptide(L)'
;MSSQSGEVDVPKERSLCDGLEGEYSMGLHVAAIFIVSASSFLGTVTPLITKYIPFLRSNPFVFVIFKTAATGVLLSVSTIHLIAPAIEAIDEPCVPKGLHDFYEPYGFFLVALAALMMHAVDFKMNDIALKWMKKDQKSLAPEGGEEDPPQRSYGTLTKDEVQNRDAEEDSPECGHSHGGVLPPPSMGQLRRIIAAVSMEFGVTLHSIFVGLDMGLTTDASLKPLLVALVFHQLFEGMALGSRLVDARFSIVLDIIFSIVFSVSAPLGMSISTIAVSIRKDAMAGGGFALMLGSLSSFCGGILLYLAFNQLFSDFMIEIKAHCSDGMPMRTTKKVVMFVSLWSGMLTMAIIGKWL
;
A
#
# COMPACT_ATOMS: atom_id res chain seq x y z
N MET A 1 43.43 25.40 -31.73
CA MET A 1 42.06 25.23 -31.20
C MET A 1 41.86 23.74 -30.93
N SER A 2 42.19 23.29 -29.73
CA SER A 2 41.92 21.92 -29.28
C SER A 2 40.77 22.04 -28.30
N SER A 3 39.57 21.63 -28.72
CA SER A 3 38.38 21.67 -27.87
C SER A 3 38.46 20.49 -26.90
N GLN A 4 38.92 20.75 -25.67
CA GLN A 4 38.60 19.89 -24.53
C GLN A 4 37.10 20.03 -24.28
N SER A 5 36.33 19.03 -24.70
CA SER A 5 35.00 18.82 -24.14
C SER A 5 35.21 18.46 -22.67
N GLY A 6 34.95 19.41 -21.78
CA GLY A 6 34.80 19.15 -20.37
C GLY A 6 33.61 18.20 -20.21
N GLU A 7 33.92 16.93 -19.98
CA GLU A 7 32.94 15.99 -19.45
C GLU A 7 32.51 16.57 -18.10
N VAL A 8 31.25 16.95 -18.00
CA VAL A 8 30.65 17.29 -16.73
C VAL A 8 30.70 15.99 -15.92
N ASP A 9 31.52 15.97 -14.86
CA ASP A 9 31.54 14.89 -13.87
C ASP A 9 30.14 14.81 -13.23
N VAL A 10 29.25 14.07 -13.88
CA VAL A 10 28.02 13.59 -13.28
C VAL A 10 28.47 12.67 -12.15
N PRO A 11 28.02 12.87 -10.90
CA PRO A 11 28.34 11.95 -9.81
C PRO A 11 27.96 10.55 -10.26
N LYS A 12 28.96 9.68 -10.44
CA LYS A 12 28.74 8.31 -10.87
C LYS A 12 27.87 7.64 -9.79
N GLU A 13 26.69 7.16 -10.17
CA GLU A 13 25.88 6.33 -9.28
C GLU A 13 26.74 5.17 -8.77
N ARG A 14 26.63 4.90 -7.47
CA ARG A 14 27.45 3.87 -6.81
C ARG A 14 27.02 2.52 -7.37
N SER A 15 27.98 1.77 -7.92
CA SER A 15 27.74 0.38 -8.27
C SER A 15 27.69 -0.49 -7.01
N LEU A 16 26.72 -1.39 -6.93
CA LEU A 16 26.62 -2.42 -5.89
C LEU A 16 27.75 -3.46 -5.97
N CYS A 17 28.52 -3.47 -7.06
CA CYS A 17 29.65 -4.35 -7.26
C CYS A 17 30.89 -3.94 -6.47
N ASP A 18 31.03 -2.64 -6.23
CA ASP A 18 32.23 -2.07 -5.64
C ASP A 18 32.02 -1.76 -4.15
N GLY A 19 33.11 -1.88 -3.39
CA GLY A 19 33.14 -1.46 -1.99
C GLY A 19 33.01 0.05 -1.85
N LEU A 20 32.76 0.53 -0.63
CA LEU A 20 32.59 1.95 -0.38
C LEU A 20 33.92 2.73 -0.56
N GLU A 21 33.97 3.63 -1.55
CA GLU A 21 35.09 4.54 -1.78
C GLU A 21 34.72 5.99 -1.46
N GLY A 22 35.42 6.61 -0.50
CA GLY A 22 35.22 8.01 -0.10
C GLY A 22 35.25 8.24 1.41
N GLU A 23 34.92 9.49 1.80
CA GLU A 23 34.79 9.88 3.21
C GLU A 23 33.54 9.26 3.84
N TYR A 24 33.72 8.71 5.04
CA TYR A 24 32.66 8.05 5.80
C TYR A 24 32.77 8.40 7.28
N SER A 25 31.87 9.26 7.75
CA SER A 25 31.76 9.65 9.14
C SER A 25 30.74 8.77 9.85
N MET A 26 31.22 7.93 10.78
CA MET A 26 30.36 7.13 11.66
C MET A 26 29.35 8.01 12.41
N GLY A 27 29.75 9.20 12.84
CA GLY A 27 28.88 10.11 13.59
C GLY A 27 27.71 10.62 12.76
N LEU A 28 27.93 10.93 11.47
CA LEU A 28 26.88 11.38 10.57
C LEU A 28 25.86 10.26 10.29
N HIS A 29 26.35 9.05 10.05
CA HIS A 29 25.50 7.86 9.84
C HIS A 29 24.68 7.52 11.09
N VAL A 30 25.28 7.57 12.27
CA VAL A 30 24.56 7.36 13.55
C VAL A 30 23.50 8.44 13.78
N ALA A 31 23.80 9.71 13.49
CA ALA A 31 22.81 10.78 13.59
C ALA A 31 21.63 10.56 12.62
N ALA A 32 21.92 10.11 11.39
CA ALA A 32 20.92 9.83 10.38
C ALA A 32 19.93 8.73 10.83
N ILE A 33 20.38 7.69 11.55
CA ILE A 33 19.52 6.64 12.12
C ILE A 33 18.41 7.24 12.99
N PHE A 34 18.76 8.16 13.90
CA PHE A 34 17.78 8.78 14.79
C PHE A 34 16.84 9.73 14.05
N ILE A 35 17.35 10.48 13.08
CA ILE A 35 16.56 11.40 12.26
C ILE A 35 15.51 10.63 11.46
N VAL A 36 15.92 9.56 10.77
CA VAL A 36 15.02 8.72 9.97
C VAL A 36 13.99 8.07 10.88
N SER A 37 14.40 7.47 12.01
CA SER A 37 13.48 6.84 12.96
C SER A 37 12.40 7.81 13.46
N ALA A 38 12.79 9.03 13.82
CA ALA A 38 11.85 10.06 14.25
C ALA A 38 10.89 10.46 13.12
N SER A 39 11.39 10.61 11.89
CA SER A 39 10.55 10.95 10.75
C SER A 39 9.55 9.85 10.39
N SER A 40 9.95 8.57 10.47
CA SER A 40 9.06 7.41 10.26
C SER A 40 7.93 7.38 11.27
N PHE A 41 8.27 7.60 12.55
CA PHE A 41 7.29 7.58 13.64
C PHE A 41 6.29 8.72 13.50
N LEU A 42 6.78 9.92 13.19
CA LEU A 42 5.90 11.07 12.93
C LEU A 42 4.97 10.81 11.73
N GLY A 43 5.49 10.22 10.65
CA GLY A 43 4.70 9.87 9.47
C GLY A 43 3.56 8.91 9.80
N THR A 44 3.83 7.80 10.49
CA THR A 44 2.81 6.78 10.83
C THR A 44 1.80 7.25 11.86
N VAL A 45 2.24 8.01 12.86
CA VAL A 45 1.37 8.49 13.94
C VAL A 45 0.46 9.62 13.48
N THR A 46 0.85 10.42 12.49
CA THR A 46 0.04 11.56 12.00
C THR A 46 -1.38 11.15 11.60
N PRO A 47 -1.60 10.14 10.74
CA PRO A 47 -2.94 9.62 10.45
C PRO A 47 -3.64 9.00 11.67
N LEU A 48 -2.91 8.36 12.59
CA LEU A 48 -3.51 7.72 13.77
C LEU A 48 -4.10 8.74 14.74
N ILE A 49 -3.42 9.87 14.95
CA ILE A 49 -3.88 10.96 15.82
C ILE A 49 -5.19 11.58 15.31
N THR A 50 -5.51 11.46 14.02
CA THR A 50 -6.76 11.99 13.46
C THR A 50 -8.01 11.41 14.13
N LYS A 51 -7.92 10.23 14.74
CA LYS A 51 -8.99 9.63 15.58
C LYS A 51 -9.34 10.48 16.80
N TYR A 52 -8.39 11.27 17.29
CA TYR A 52 -8.47 12.04 18.54
C TYR A 52 -8.65 13.56 18.31
N ILE A 53 -8.33 14.08 17.12
CA ILE A 53 -8.46 15.51 16.81
C ILE A 53 -9.91 15.84 16.41
N PRO A 54 -10.63 16.70 17.17
CA PRO A 54 -12.04 17.03 16.89
C PRO A 54 -12.25 17.67 15.51
N PHE A 55 -11.34 18.54 15.07
CA PHE A 55 -11.43 19.24 13.78
C PHE A 55 -11.45 18.28 12.57
N LEU A 56 -10.60 17.24 12.60
CA LEU A 56 -10.53 16.24 11.54
C LEU A 56 -11.72 15.27 11.58
N ARG A 57 -12.24 14.96 12.77
CA ARG A 57 -13.51 14.24 12.93
C ARG A 57 -14.71 15.01 12.36
N SER A 58 -14.71 16.34 12.48
CA SER A 58 -15.78 17.18 11.95
C SER A 58 -15.76 17.33 10.43
N ASN A 59 -14.62 17.09 9.77
CA ASN A 59 -14.44 17.27 8.33
C ASN A 59 -13.93 15.97 7.66
N PRO A 60 -14.80 14.96 7.45
CA PRO A 60 -14.40 13.66 6.90
C PRO A 60 -13.77 13.75 5.51
N PHE A 61 -14.12 14.77 4.72
CA PHE A 61 -13.54 14.99 3.40
C PHE A 61 -12.04 15.30 3.45
N VAL A 62 -11.53 15.96 4.49
CA VAL A 62 -10.10 16.24 4.65
C VAL A 62 -9.31 14.94 4.80
N PHE A 63 -9.84 13.98 5.56
CA PHE A 63 -9.24 12.65 5.69
C PHE A 63 -9.17 11.92 4.34
N VAL A 64 -10.22 12.04 3.51
CA VAL A 64 -10.25 11.47 2.15
C VAL A 64 -9.18 12.08 1.25
N ILE A 65 -8.92 13.39 1.35
CA ILE A 65 -7.83 14.04 0.60
C ILE A 65 -6.49 13.40 0.96
N PHE A 66 -6.17 13.30 2.25
CA PHE A 66 -4.92 12.66 2.68
C PHE A 66 -4.83 11.19 2.24
N LYS A 67 -5.94 10.45 2.36
CA LYS A 67 -6.05 9.05 1.96
C LYS A 67 -5.81 8.84 0.46
N THR A 68 -6.31 9.75 -0.38
CA THR A 68 -6.12 9.69 -1.83
C THR A 68 -4.71 10.12 -2.25
N ALA A 69 -4.12 11.12 -1.59
CA ALA A 69 -2.70 11.45 -1.78
C ALA A 69 -1.80 10.27 -1.40
N ALA A 70 -2.07 9.61 -0.28
CA ALA A 70 -1.36 8.41 0.17
C ALA A 70 -1.37 7.28 -0.86
N THR A 71 -2.48 7.07 -1.57
CA THR A 71 -2.54 6.09 -2.66
C THR A 71 -1.63 6.48 -3.83
N GLY A 72 -1.53 7.77 -4.15
CA GLY A 72 -0.55 8.27 -5.13
C GLY A 72 0.89 8.06 -4.68
N VAL A 73 1.20 8.32 -3.41
CA VAL A 73 2.51 8.05 -2.80
C VAL A 73 2.87 6.57 -2.95
N LEU A 74 1.97 5.65 -2.56
CA LEU A 74 2.21 4.21 -2.64
C LEU A 74 2.43 3.73 -4.10
N LEU A 75 1.73 4.32 -5.06
CA LEU A 75 1.94 4.03 -6.48
C LEU A 75 3.35 4.46 -6.93
N SER A 76 3.83 5.61 -6.48
CA SER A 76 5.20 6.05 -6.74
C SER A 76 6.24 5.21 -6.01
N VAL A 77 6.00 4.81 -4.75
CA VAL A 77 6.91 3.94 -3.97
C VAL A 77 7.12 2.62 -4.70
N SER A 78 6.01 1.95 -5.05
CA SER A 78 6.09 0.65 -5.72
C SER A 78 6.82 0.71 -7.06
N THR A 79 6.63 1.76 -7.85
CA THR A 79 7.21 1.87 -9.20
C THR A 79 8.61 2.47 -9.20
N ILE A 80 8.74 3.72 -8.76
CA ILE A 80 9.96 4.53 -8.87
C ILE A 80 10.98 4.16 -7.80
N HIS A 81 10.54 3.80 -6.59
CA HIS A 81 11.45 3.58 -5.46
C HIS A 81 11.70 2.11 -5.12
N LEU A 82 10.98 1.19 -5.76
CA LEU A 82 11.16 -0.25 -5.55
C LEU A 82 11.49 -0.96 -6.86
N ILE A 83 10.58 -0.92 -7.84
CA ILE A 83 10.77 -1.68 -9.08
C ILE A 83 11.97 -1.15 -9.86
N ALA A 84 12.06 0.16 -10.11
CA ALA A 84 13.16 0.70 -10.93
C ALA A 84 14.56 0.39 -10.35
N PRO A 85 14.88 0.74 -9.08
CA PRO A 85 16.16 0.40 -8.48
C PRO A 85 16.41 -1.11 -8.37
N ALA A 86 15.35 -1.92 -8.24
CA ALA A 86 15.48 -3.37 -8.20
C ALA A 86 15.93 -3.96 -9.53
N ILE A 87 15.44 -3.42 -10.65
CA ILE A 87 15.89 -3.84 -11.99
C ILE A 87 17.34 -3.41 -12.20
N GLU A 88 17.68 -2.17 -11.85
CA GLU A 88 19.05 -1.66 -11.94
C GLU A 88 20.03 -2.51 -11.12
N ALA A 89 19.66 -2.91 -9.90
CA ALA A 89 20.47 -3.79 -9.06
C ALA A 89 20.70 -5.19 -9.66
N ILE A 90 19.75 -5.72 -10.43
CA ILE A 90 19.90 -7.02 -11.13
C ILE A 90 20.79 -6.87 -12.37
N ASP A 91 20.81 -5.69 -12.98
CA ASP A 91 21.56 -5.40 -14.20
C ASP A 91 23.04 -5.01 -13.96
N GLU A 92 23.43 -4.92 -12.68
CA GLU A 92 24.82 -4.67 -12.28
C GLU A 92 25.80 -5.71 -12.86
N PRO A 93 27.00 -5.30 -13.34
CA PRO A 93 27.92 -6.16 -14.09
C PRO A 93 28.53 -7.30 -13.27
N CYS A 94 28.46 -7.25 -11.95
CA CYS A 94 28.90 -8.32 -11.06
C CYS A 94 27.85 -9.42 -10.86
N VAL A 95 26.61 -9.21 -11.29
CA VAL A 95 25.56 -10.25 -11.26
C VAL A 95 25.91 -11.34 -12.30
N PRO A 96 25.80 -12.64 -11.97
CA PRO A 96 26.17 -13.71 -12.90
C PRO A 96 25.42 -13.63 -14.22
N LYS A 97 26.17 -13.52 -15.33
CA LYS A 97 25.60 -13.42 -16.70
C LYS A 97 24.66 -14.56 -17.07
N GLY A 98 24.85 -15.75 -16.51
CA GLY A 98 23.96 -16.89 -16.75
C GLY A 98 22.50 -16.64 -16.36
N LEU A 99 22.22 -15.68 -15.47
CA LEU A 99 20.85 -15.26 -15.15
C LEU A 99 20.24 -14.44 -16.31
N HIS A 100 20.98 -13.45 -16.79
CA HIS A 100 20.60 -12.60 -17.93
C HIS A 100 20.49 -13.40 -19.23
N ASP A 101 21.43 -14.33 -19.47
CA ASP A 101 21.42 -15.23 -20.61
C ASP A 101 20.21 -16.20 -20.59
N PHE A 102 19.71 -16.55 -19.40
CA PHE A 102 18.53 -17.41 -19.24
C PHE A 102 17.22 -16.63 -19.43
N TYR A 103 17.08 -15.47 -18.79
CA TYR A 103 15.88 -14.65 -18.86
C TYR A 103 16.15 -13.21 -18.41
N GLU A 104 16.36 -12.32 -19.38
CA GLU A 104 16.69 -10.89 -19.17
C GLU A 104 15.69 -10.13 -18.27
N PRO A 105 14.34 -10.23 -18.43
CA PRO A 105 13.41 -9.51 -17.56
C PRO A 105 13.09 -10.25 -16.25
N TYR A 106 14.10 -10.86 -15.60
CA TYR A 106 13.95 -11.63 -14.36
C TYR A 106 13.29 -10.82 -13.23
N GLY A 107 13.72 -9.57 -13.01
CA GLY A 107 13.13 -8.72 -11.97
C GLY A 107 11.65 -8.43 -12.21
N PHE A 108 11.26 -8.10 -13.45
CA PHE A 108 9.85 -7.90 -13.80
C PHE A 108 9.00 -9.17 -13.66
N PHE A 109 9.57 -10.34 -13.93
CA PHE A 109 8.91 -11.60 -13.63
C PHE A 109 8.63 -11.76 -12.13
N LEU A 110 9.57 -11.42 -11.25
CA LEU A 110 9.34 -11.44 -9.79
C LEU A 110 8.27 -10.44 -9.36
N VAL A 111 8.25 -9.24 -9.94
CA VAL A 111 7.19 -8.24 -9.71
C VAL A 111 5.81 -8.83 -10.07
N ALA A 112 5.68 -9.40 -11.27
CA ALA A 112 4.43 -9.99 -11.75
C ALA A 112 4.01 -11.18 -10.89
N LEU A 113 4.95 -12.07 -10.54
CA LEU A 113 4.71 -13.22 -9.68
C LEU A 113 4.19 -12.77 -8.31
N ALA A 114 4.83 -11.78 -7.69
CA ALA A 114 4.43 -11.26 -6.38
C ALA A 114 3.03 -10.62 -6.43
N ALA A 115 2.73 -9.85 -7.47
CA ALA A 115 1.40 -9.27 -7.67
C ALA A 115 0.32 -10.35 -7.85
N LEU A 116 0.60 -11.41 -8.61
CA LEU A 116 -0.32 -12.55 -8.78
C LEU A 116 -0.49 -13.35 -7.49
N MET A 117 0.57 -13.53 -6.71
CA MET A 117 0.49 -14.14 -5.39
C MET A 117 -0.38 -13.32 -4.44
N MET A 118 -0.22 -12.00 -4.42
CA MET A 118 -1.07 -11.12 -3.63
C MET A 118 -2.53 -11.16 -4.09
N HIS A 119 -2.77 -11.21 -5.39
CA HIS A 119 -4.11 -11.40 -5.92
C HIS A 119 -4.73 -12.73 -5.45
N ALA A 120 -3.96 -13.82 -5.47
CA ALA A 120 -4.41 -15.11 -4.98
C ALA A 120 -4.71 -15.08 -3.46
N VAL A 121 -3.90 -14.37 -2.66
CA VAL A 121 -4.14 -14.15 -1.23
C VAL A 121 -5.46 -13.41 -1.03
N ASP A 122 -5.66 -12.29 -1.71
CA ASP A 122 -6.91 -11.51 -1.63
C ASP A 122 -8.13 -12.35 -2.02
N PHE A 123 -8.04 -13.12 -3.10
CA PHE A 123 -9.13 -13.98 -3.57
C PHE A 123 -9.47 -15.10 -2.56
N LYS A 124 -8.45 -15.83 -2.09
CA LYS A 124 -8.65 -16.95 -1.14
C LYS A 124 -9.20 -16.46 0.19
N MET A 125 -8.71 -15.32 0.67
CA MET A 125 -9.19 -14.76 1.92
C MET A 125 -10.64 -14.26 1.81
N ASN A 126 -11.02 -13.71 0.67
CA ASN A 126 -12.42 -13.37 0.41
C ASN A 126 -13.33 -14.61 0.44
N ASP A 127 -12.89 -15.74 -0.12
CA ASP A 127 -13.63 -17.02 -0.05
C ASP A 127 -13.73 -17.56 1.38
N ILE A 128 -12.64 -17.54 2.14
CA ILE A 128 -12.63 -17.97 3.55
C ILE A 128 -13.58 -17.10 4.39
N ALA A 129 -13.55 -15.79 4.19
CA ALA A 129 -14.40 -14.84 4.90
C ALA A 129 -15.89 -15.11 4.64
N LEU A 130 -16.26 -15.34 3.37
CA LEU A 130 -17.63 -15.70 3.00
C LEU A 130 -18.08 -17.01 3.64
N LYS A 131 -17.19 -18.02 3.70
CA LYS A 131 -17.47 -19.31 4.33
C LYS A 131 -17.66 -19.18 5.84
N TRP A 132 -16.80 -18.42 6.51
CA TRP A 132 -16.90 -18.17 7.96
C TRP A 132 -18.19 -17.44 8.30
N MET A 133 -18.55 -16.44 7.52
CA MET A 133 -19.82 -15.70 7.68
C MET A 133 -21.05 -16.58 7.50
N LYS A 134 -21.07 -17.44 6.48
CA LYS A 134 -22.16 -18.41 6.28
C LYS A 134 -22.28 -19.39 7.45
N LYS A 135 -21.16 -19.76 8.07
CA LYS A 135 -21.15 -20.63 9.25
C LYS A 135 -21.71 -19.90 10.47
N ASP A 136 -21.30 -18.66 10.69
CA ASP A 136 -21.74 -17.83 11.83
C ASP A 136 -23.25 -17.50 11.74
N GLN A 137 -23.73 -17.21 10.52
CA GLN A 137 -25.16 -17.02 10.25
C GLN A 137 -25.98 -18.30 10.46
N LYS A 138 -25.41 -19.48 10.19
CA LYS A 138 -26.05 -20.77 10.49
C LYS A 138 -26.07 -21.08 12.00
N SER A 139 -25.09 -20.63 12.78
CA SER A 139 -25.10 -20.80 14.25
C SER A 139 -25.97 -19.79 14.99
N LEU A 140 -26.32 -18.67 14.36
CA LEU A 140 -27.26 -17.67 14.89
C LEU A 140 -28.71 -17.88 14.42
N ALA A 141 -28.94 -18.81 13.49
CA ALA A 141 -30.29 -19.26 13.17
C ALA A 141 -30.82 -20.07 14.38
N PRO A 142 -31.99 -19.72 14.95
CA PRO A 142 -32.52 -20.45 16.08
C PRO A 142 -32.74 -21.92 15.70
N GLU A 143 -32.15 -22.84 16.48
CA GLU A 143 -32.57 -24.24 16.50
C GLU A 143 -33.98 -24.30 17.08
N GLY A 144 -34.99 -24.30 16.21
CA GLY A 144 -36.37 -24.39 16.63
C GLY A 144 -37.36 -24.45 15.48
N GLY A 145 -37.76 -25.68 15.14
CA GLY A 145 -39.02 -25.98 14.46
C GLY A 145 -38.93 -26.15 12.95
N GLU A 146 -39.04 -27.41 12.50
CA GLU A 146 -39.84 -27.70 11.32
C GLU A 146 -41.25 -27.13 11.57
N GLU A 147 -41.53 -25.92 11.07
CA GLU A 147 -42.89 -25.44 10.92
C GLU A 147 -43.09 -24.97 9.49
N ASP A 148 -44.03 -25.65 8.81
CA ASP A 148 -44.61 -25.28 7.53
C ASP A 148 -44.93 -23.78 7.45
N PRO A 149 -44.80 -23.14 6.27
CA PRO A 149 -45.00 -21.71 6.14
C PRO A 149 -46.46 -21.31 6.45
N PRO A 150 -46.71 -20.38 7.40
CA PRO A 150 -48.07 -19.88 7.65
C PRO A 150 -48.44 -18.81 6.61
N GLN A 151 -49.53 -19.07 5.87
CA GLN A 151 -50.24 -18.08 5.06
C GLN A 151 -50.75 -16.95 5.96
N ARG A 152 -50.32 -15.70 5.70
CA ARG A 152 -50.87 -14.50 6.36
C ARG A 152 -51.74 -13.72 5.40
N SER A 153 -53.05 -13.91 5.58
CA SER A 153 -54.13 -13.06 5.07
C SER A 153 -53.97 -11.62 5.56
N TYR A 154 -54.06 -10.66 4.64
CA TYR A 154 -54.17 -9.23 4.94
C TYR A 154 -55.51 -8.70 4.42
N GLY A 155 -56.29 -8.12 5.33
CA GLY A 155 -56.86 -6.79 5.15
C GLY A 155 -58.04 -6.65 4.20
N THR A 156 -59.24 -6.74 4.78
CA THR A 156 -60.47 -6.07 4.34
C THR A 156 -60.22 -4.62 3.91
N LEU A 157 -60.52 -4.28 2.66
CA LEU A 157 -61.00 -2.94 2.26
C LEU A 157 -61.92 -3.09 1.05
N THR A 158 -63.15 -2.63 1.24
CA THR A 158 -64.30 -2.58 0.34
C THR A 158 -64.07 -1.71 -0.90
N LYS A 159 -64.47 -2.17 -2.08
CA LYS A 159 -65.48 -1.49 -2.94
C LYS A 159 -65.73 -2.22 -4.25
N ASP A 160 -67.04 -2.39 -4.50
CA ASP A 160 -67.75 -2.38 -5.77
C ASP A 160 -67.67 -3.58 -6.72
N GLU A 161 -68.87 -3.93 -7.16
CA GLU A 161 -69.34 -5.11 -7.88
C GLU A 161 -68.89 -5.16 -9.35
N VAL A 162 -68.88 -6.37 -9.94
CA VAL A 162 -69.66 -6.78 -11.14
C VAL A 162 -68.95 -7.95 -11.89
N GLN A 163 -69.48 -9.16 -11.66
CA GLN A 163 -69.99 -10.14 -12.64
C GLN A 163 -69.07 -10.89 -13.66
N ASN A 164 -69.07 -12.23 -13.46
CA ASN A 164 -69.15 -13.36 -14.41
C ASN A 164 -67.96 -13.88 -15.27
N ARG A 165 -67.70 -15.17 -15.02
CA ARG A 165 -67.53 -16.33 -15.95
C ARG A 165 -66.14 -16.73 -16.47
N ASP A 166 -65.72 -17.88 -15.93
CA ASP A 166 -65.37 -19.16 -16.58
C ASP A 166 -64.18 -19.27 -17.55
N ALA A 167 -63.21 -20.07 -17.07
CA ALA A 167 -62.42 -21.13 -17.75
C ALA A 167 -61.04 -20.83 -18.40
N GLU A 168 -60.05 -21.55 -17.83
CA GLU A 168 -58.81 -22.15 -18.38
C GLU A 168 -57.47 -21.36 -18.46
N GLU A 169 -56.58 -21.78 -17.53
CA GLU A 169 -55.11 -22.02 -17.57
C GLU A 169 -54.16 -21.09 -18.36
N ASP A 170 -53.28 -20.36 -17.64
CA ASP A 170 -51.80 -20.51 -17.72
C ASP A 170 -51.10 -19.66 -16.62
N SER A 171 -50.21 -20.31 -15.86
CA SER A 171 -49.07 -19.86 -15.04
C SER A 171 -48.89 -18.38 -14.58
N PRO A 172 -48.71 -18.09 -13.26
CA PRO A 172 -48.24 -16.78 -12.81
C PRO A 172 -46.70 -16.73 -12.70
N GLU A 173 -46.07 -15.88 -13.51
CA GLU A 173 -44.69 -15.42 -13.37
C GLU A 173 -44.50 -14.61 -12.06
N CYS A 174 -43.58 -15.08 -11.23
CA CYS A 174 -43.16 -14.43 -9.98
C CYS A 174 -42.20 -13.28 -10.28
N GLY A 175 -42.64 -12.04 -10.04
CA GLY A 175 -41.78 -10.85 -10.04
C GLY A 175 -40.83 -10.85 -8.85
N HIS A 176 -39.53 -11.10 -9.09
CA HIS A 176 -38.49 -11.04 -8.08
C HIS A 176 -38.17 -9.59 -7.69
N SER A 177 -38.49 -9.25 -6.44
CA SER A 177 -37.99 -8.05 -5.76
C SER A 177 -36.50 -8.22 -5.46
N HIS A 178 -35.63 -7.45 -6.12
CA HIS A 178 -34.21 -7.35 -5.73
C HIS A 178 -34.07 -6.53 -4.44
N GLY A 179 -34.30 -7.17 -3.30
CA GLY A 179 -33.84 -6.68 -2.01
C GLY A 179 -32.32 -6.62 -2.01
N GLY A 180 -31.77 -5.41 -2.10
CA GLY A 180 -30.34 -5.16 -2.06
C GLY A 180 -29.74 -5.76 -0.79
N VAL A 181 -29.01 -6.87 -0.96
CA VAL A 181 -28.13 -7.40 0.06
C VAL A 181 -27.02 -6.38 0.27
N LEU A 182 -27.19 -5.52 1.27
CA LEU A 182 -26.05 -4.82 1.85
C LEU A 182 -25.09 -5.90 2.37
N PRO A 183 -23.82 -5.93 1.92
CA PRO A 183 -22.87 -6.88 2.46
C PRO A 183 -22.76 -6.68 3.98
N PRO A 184 -22.72 -7.76 4.78
CA PRO A 184 -22.61 -7.65 6.23
C PRO A 184 -21.31 -6.90 6.61
N PRO A 185 -21.29 -6.21 7.77
CA PRO A 185 -20.20 -5.31 8.20
C PRO A 185 -18.82 -5.95 8.42
N SER A 186 -18.64 -7.24 8.14
CA SER A 186 -17.41 -8.02 8.42
C SER A 186 -16.52 -8.31 7.18
N MET A 187 -17.08 -8.40 5.98
CA MET A 187 -16.30 -8.66 4.75
C MET A 187 -15.35 -7.50 4.42
N GLY A 188 -15.85 -6.27 4.60
CA GLY A 188 -15.06 -5.06 4.39
C GLY A 188 -13.93 -4.92 5.41
N GLN A 189 -14.13 -5.37 6.66
CA GLN A 189 -13.14 -5.24 7.71
C GLN A 189 -11.94 -6.18 7.50
N LEU A 190 -12.18 -7.46 7.18
CA LEU A 190 -11.09 -8.39 6.92
C LEU A 190 -10.25 -7.95 5.72
N ARG A 191 -10.88 -7.47 4.64
CA ARG A 191 -10.16 -6.95 3.47
C ARG A 191 -9.25 -5.77 3.82
N ARG A 192 -9.70 -4.86 4.70
CA ARG A 192 -8.89 -3.74 5.18
C ARG A 192 -7.74 -4.19 6.07
N ILE A 193 -7.96 -5.19 6.92
CA ILE A 193 -6.91 -5.81 7.74
C ILE A 193 -5.83 -6.43 6.86
N ILE A 194 -6.21 -7.23 5.86
CA ILE A 194 -5.27 -7.85 4.92
C ILE A 194 -4.48 -6.78 4.17
N ALA A 195 -5.18 -5.79 3.61
CA ALA A 195 -4.51 -4.68 2.91
C ALA A 195 -3.51 -3.95 3.83
N ALA A 196 -3.85 -3.72 5.09
CA ALA A 196 -2.96 -3.08 6.06
C ALA A 196 -1.76 -3.96 6.44
N VAL A 197 -1.97 -5.26 6.71
CA VAL A 197 -0.89 -6.20 7.06
C VAL A 197 0.04 -6.45 5.88
N SER A 198 -0.51 -6.62 4.67
CA SER A 198 0.28 -6.78 3.46
C SER A 198 1.04 -5.51 3.09
N MET A 199 0.43 -4.33 3.30
CA MET A 199 1.11 -3.06 3.14
C MET A 199 2.25 -2.92 4.14
N GLU A 200 2.01 -3.20 5.43
CA GLU A 200 3.04 -3.21 6.47
C GLU A 200 4.22 -4.10 6.07
N PHE A 201 3.94 -5.33 5.64
CA PHE A 201 4.97 -6.29 5.27
C PHE A 201 5.84 -5.77 4.12
N GLY A 202 5.24 -5.30 3.04
CA GLY A 202 5.98 -4.76 1.89
C GLY A 202 6.77 -3.51 2.27
N VAL A 203 6.11 -2.53 2.86
CA VAL A 203 6.73 -1.26 3.25
C VAL A 203 7.86 -1.47 4.27
N THR A 204 7.70 -2.39 5.23
CA THR A 204 8.75 -2.73 6.22
C THR A 204 9.97 -3.35 5.56
N LEU A 205 9.78 -4.31 4.64
CA LEU A 205 10.89 -4.91 3.91
C LEU A 205 11.61 -3.88 3.04
N HIS A 206 10.86 -3.04 2.31
CA HIS A 206 11.44 -1.95 1.53
C HIS A 206 12.27 -1.00 2.40
N SER A 207 11.70 -0.57 3.53
CA SER A 207 12.38 0.34 4.45
C SER A 207 13.71 -0.24 4.97
N ILE A 208 13.80 -1.55 5.23
CA ILE A 208 15.08 -2.19 5.60
C ILE A 208 16.12 -2.03 4.50
N PHE A 209 15.74 -2.24 3.24
CA PHE A 209 16.65 -2.10 2.09
C PHE A 209 17.08 -0.66 1.85
N VAL A 210 16.14 0.29 1.89
CA VAL A 210 16.45 1.73 1.84
C VAL A 210 17.40 2.13 2.96
N GLY A 211 17.20 1.59 4.16
CA GLY A 211 18.11 1.79 5.28
C GLY A 211 19.50 1.20 5.03
N LEU A 212 19.58 -0.02 4.50
CA LEU A 212 20.85 -0.65 4.11
C LEU A 212 21.59 0.25 3.12
N ASP A 213 20.94 0.64 2.03
CA ASP A 213 21.52 1.47 0.97
C ASP A 213 22.03 2.81 1.52
N MET A 214 21.24 3.48 2.36
CA MET A 214 21.65 4.73 3.00
C MET A 214 22.91 4.56 3.85
N GLY A 215 23.01 3.49 4.65
CA GLY A 215 24.20 3.22 5.45
C GLY A 215 25.40 2.72 4.64
N LEU A 216 25.22 2.49 3.34
CA LEU A 216 26.29 2.19 2.39
C LEU A 216 26.59 3.39 1.47
N THR A 217 26.27 4.62 1.89
CA THR A 217 26.63 5.84 1.14
C THR A 217 27.81 6.57 1.79
N THR A 218 28.50 7.39 1.01
CA THR A 218 29.54 8.29 1.54
C THR A 218 28.91 9.57 2.09
N ASP A 219 29.66 10.32 2.89
CA ASP A 219 29.15 11.54 3.53
C ASP A 219 28.65 12.60 2.52
N ALA A 220 29.22 12.62 1.31
CA ALA A 220 28.82 13.52 0.24
C ALA A 220 27.41 13.21 -0.31
N SER A 221 27.11 11.92 -0.49
CA SER A 221 25.81 11.44 -0.96
C SER A 221 24.78 11.34 0.17
N LEU A 222 25.22 11.03 1.40
CA LEU A 222 24.35 10.86 2.55
C LEU A 222 23.57 12.13 2.90
N LYS A 223 24.19 13.32 2.80
CA LYS A 223 23.52 14.59 3.19
C LYS A 223 22.27 14.89 2.35
N PRO A 224 22.33 14.95 1.01
CA PRO A 224 21.13 15.15 0.20
C PRO A 224 20.16 13.96 0.32
N LEU A 225 20.68 12.73 0.37
CA LEU A 225 19.86 11.52 0.53
C LEU A 225 19.07 11.55 1.84
N LEU A 226 19.66 11.97 2.96
CA LEU A 226 19.00 12.06 4.26
C LEU A 226 17.83 13.05 4.22
N VAL A 227 17.99 14.20 3.57
CA VAL A 227 16.89 15.17 3.42
C VAL A 227 15.76 14.57 2.61
N ALA A 228 16.06 13.95 1.48
CA ALA A 228 15.07 13.30 0.63
C ALA A 228 14.36 12.15 1.38
N LEU A 229 15.12 11.31 2.09
CA LEU A 229 14.62 10.16 2.81
C LEU A 229 13.71 10.55 3.98
N VAL A 230 14.00 11.64 4.70
CA VAL A 230 13.09 12.14 5.75
C VAL A 230 11.70 12.41 5.19
N PHE A 231 11.60 13.03 4.02
CA PHE A 231 10.31 13.28 3.38
C PHE A 231 9.70 11.99 2.81
N HIS A 232 10.51 11.13 2.18
CA HIS A 232 10.08 9.82 1.68
C HIS A 232 9.41 9.01 2.80
N GLN A 233 10.11 8.84 3.91
CA GLN A 233 9.68 8.04 5.05
C GLN A 233 8.46 8.64 5.77
N LEU A 234 8.36 9.97 5.81
CA LEU A 234 7.18 10.66 6.33
C LEU A 234 5.96 10.39 5.45
N PHE A 235 6.08 10.51 4.12
CA PHE A 235 4.97 10.26 3.20
C PHE A 235 4.55 8.79 3.15
N GLU A 236 5.50 7.86 3.14
CA GLU A 236 5.24 6.44 3.19
C GLU A 236 4.58 6.04 4.53
N GLY A 237 5.09 6.58 5.64
CA GLY A 237 4.50 6.39 6.97
C GLY A 237 3.07 6.91 7.06
N MET A 238 2.78 8.09 6.47
CA MET A 238 1.41 8.59 6.40
C MET A 238 0.50 7.69 5.57
N ALA A 239 1.02 7.11 4.48
CA ALA A 239 0.25 6.18 3.67
C ALA A 239 -0.12 4.92 4.45
N LEU A 240 0.85 4.33 5.15
CA LEU A 240 0.65 3.18 6.03
C LEU A 240 -0.32 3.51 7.18
N GLY A 241 -0.10 4.62 7.88
CA GLY A 241 -0.95 5.06 8.98
C GLY A 241 -2.42 5.22 8.55
N SER A 242 -2.68 5.72 7.33
CA SER A 242 -4.04 5.80 6.78
C SER A 242 -4.72 4.43 6.66
N ARG A 243 -3.97 3.37 6.33
CA ARG A 243 -4.50 2.00 6.26
C ARG A 243 -4.72 1.39 7.64
N LEU A 244 -3.85 1.68 8.61
CA LEU A 244 -4.05 1.25 10.00
C LEU A 244 -5.34 1.85 10.59
N VAL A 245 -5.62 3.12 10.30
CA VAL A 245 -6.90 3.77 10.67
C VAL A 245 -8.09 3.00 10.08
N ASP A 246 -8.04 2.65 8.80
CA ASP A 246 -9.11 1.92 8.09
C ASP A 246 -9.31 0.48 8.59
N ALA A 247 -8.24 -0.20 9.00
CA ALA A 247 -8.27 -1.57 9.52
C ALA A 247 -8.95 -1.69 10.89
N ARG A 248 -9.06 -0.58 11.63
CA ARG A 248 -9.69 -0.50 12.97
C ARG A 248 -9.11 -1.49 13.96
N PHE A 249 -7.79 -1.63 14.00
CA PHE A 249 -7.11 -2.41 15.03
C PHE A 249 -7.27 -1.81 16.43
N SER A 250 -6.87 -2.58 17.45
CA SER A 250 -6.69 -2.03 18.79
C SER A 250 -5.53 -1.02 18.78
N ILE A 251 -5.58 -0.04 19.68
CA ILE A 251 -4.53 0.99 19.78
C ILE A 251 -3.13 0.38 20.00
N VAL A 252 -3.06 -0.75 20.71
CA VAL A 252 -1.80 -1.48 20.94
C VAL A 252 -1.24 -2.00 19.62
N LEU A 253 -2.07 -2.57 18.76
CA LEU A 253 -1.65 -3.01 17.43
C LEU A 253 -1.25 -1.81 16.58
N ASP A 254 -2.05 -0.74 16.52
CA ASP A 254 -1.68 0.49 15.77
C ASP A 254 -0.28 1.01 16.19
N ILE A 255 0.04 0.97 17.49
CA ILE A 255 1.36 1.34 18.02
C ILE A 255 2.44 0.33 17.61
N ILE A 256 2.17 -0.98 17.70
CA ILE A 256 3.13 -2.02 17.30
C ILE A 256 3.50 -1.87 15.82
N PHE A 257 2.51 -1.78 14.93
CA PHE A 257 2.74 -1.55 13.50
C PHE A 257 3.53 -0.26 13.26
N SER A 258 3.18 0.83 13.95
CA SER A 258 3.94 2.09 13.83
C SER A 258 5.41 1.95 14.27
N ILE A 259 5.68 1.19 15.34
CA ILE A 259 7.05 0.94 15.82
C ILE A 259 7.82 0.06 14.83
N VAL A 260 7.19 -1.00 14.31
CA VAL A 260 7.81 -1.91 13.33
C VAL A 260 8.28 -1.13 12.10
N PHE A 261 7.39 -0.31 11.51
CA PHE A 261 7.76 0.60 10.43
C PHE A 261 8.84 1.62 10.84
N SER A 262 8.80 2.14 12.06
CA SER A 262 9.73 3.20 12.46
C SER A 262 11.14 2.71 12.73
N VAL A 263 11.30 1.42 13.01
CA VAL A 263 12.60 0.78 13.31
C VAL A 263 13.19 0.09 12.08
N SER A 264 12.38 -0.23 11.06
CA SER A 264 12.82 -0.99 9.87
C SER A 264 13.98 -0.33 9.10
N ALA A 265 13.87 0.94 8.71
CA ALA A 265 14.96 1.66 8.05
C ALA A 265 16.17 1.89 8.97
N PRO A 266 16.01 2.36 10.22
CA PRO A 266 17.10 2.43 11.20
C PRO A 266 17.84 1.09 11.41
N LEU A 267 17.12 -0.04 11.37
CA LEU A 267 17.70 -1.37 11.46
C LEU A 267 18.60 -1.66 10.26
N GLY A 268 18.11 -1.40 9.04
CA GLY A 268 18.92 -1.51 7.82
C GLY A 268 20.18 -0.65 7.87
N MET A 269 20.04 0.63 8.22
CA MET A 269 21.16 1.56 8.36
C MET A 269 22.18 1.11 9.41
N SER A 270 21.70 0.56 10.53
CA SER A 270 22.57 0.04 11.59
C SER A 270 23.38 -1.15 11.09
N ILE A 271 22.74 -2.09 10.38
CA ILE A 271 23.39 -3.28 9.82
C ILE A 271 24.48 -2.88 8.83
N SER A 272 24.18 -1.99 7.87
CA SER A 272 25.16 -1.55 6.88
C SER A 272 26.28 -0.71 7.50
N THR A 273 25.95 0.21 8.42
CA THR A 273 26.95 1.03 9.13
C THR A 273 27.93 0.16 9.92
N ILE A 274 27.43 -0.86 10.63
CA ILE A 274 28.28 -1.83 11.33
C ILE A 274 29.12 -2.63 10.33
N ALA A 275 28.52 -3.11 9.22
CA ALA A 275 29.24 -3.87 8.20
C ALA A 275 30.41 -3.05 7.62
N VAL A 276 30.17 -1.80 7.24
CA VAL A 276 31.18 -0.85 6.72
C VAL A 276 32.28 -0.55 7.73
N SER A 277 31.93 -0.47 9.03
CA SER A 277 32.92 -0.25 10.10
C SER A 277 33.91 -1.40 10.24
N ILE A 278 33.53 -2.61 9.84
CA ILE A 278 34.40 -3.80 9.84
C ILE A 278 35.17 -3.88 8.51
N ARG A 279 34.46 -3.83 7.38
CA ARG A 279 35.05 -3.79 6.04
C ARG A 279 34.17 -2.98 5.09
N LYS A 280 34.79 -2.07 4.32
CA LYS A 280 34.10 -1.20 3.37
C LYS A 280 33.44 -1.93 2.20
N ASP A 281 33.85 -3.17 1.92
CA ASP A 281 33.32 -4.06 0.89
C ASP A 281 32.42 -5.17 1.44
N ALA A 282 32.03 -5.12 2.72
CA ALA A 282 31.26 -6.20 3.36
C ALA A 282 29.89 -6.46 2.71
N MET A 283 29.28 -5.43 2.13
CA MET A 283 27.97 -5.46 1.47
C MET A 283 28.11 -4.98 0.02
N ALA A 284 28.93 -5.69 -0.75
CA ALA A 284 29.17 -5.47 -2.17
C ALA A 284 29.23 -6.80 -2.94
N GLY A 285 29.04 -6.73 -4.26
CA GLY A 285 29.16 -7.85 -5.18
C GLY A 285 27.83 -8.44 -5.65
N GLY A 286 27.91 -9.31 -6.66
CA GLY A 286 26.73 -9.80 -7.39
C GLY A 286 25.73 -10.59 -6.56
N GLY A 287 26.18 -11.27 -5.50
CA GLY A 287 25.27 -11.97 -4.58
C GLY A 287 24.39 -11.02 -3.77
N PHE A 288 24.96 -9.90 -3.30
CA PHE A 288 24.22 -8.86 -2.61
C PHE A 288 23.28 -8.12 -3.56
N ALA A 289 23.78 -7.72 -4.73
CA ALA A 289 22.98 -7.04 -5.75
C ALA A 289 21.78 -7.89 -6.21
N LEU A 290 21.99 -9.18 -6.45
CA LEU A 290 20.91 -10.12 -6.81
C LEU A 290 19.90 -10.30 -5.68
N MET A 291 20.35 -10.42 -4.42
CA MET A 291 19.45 -10.52 -3.27
C MET A 291 18.59 -9.25 -3.14
N LEU A 292 19.22 -8.08 -3.16
CA LEU A 292 18.57 -6.78 -3.06
C LEU A 292 17.54 -6.61 -4.17
N GLY A 293 17.96 -6.78 -5.42
CA GLY A 293 17.08 -6.64 -6.58
C GLY A 293 15.93 -7.66 -6.60
N SER A 294 16.17 -8.91 -6.19
CA SER A 294 15.10 -9.93 -6.15
C SER A 294 14.04 -9.61 -5.09
N LEU A 295 14.47 -9.26 -3.88
CA LEU A 295 13.55 -8.97 -2.77
C LEU A 295 12.83 -7.63 -2.96
N SER A 296 13.51 -6.62 -3.49
CA SER A 296 12.90 -5.34 -3.86
C SER A 296 11.91 -5.49 -5.03
N SER A 297 12.21 -6.32 -6.03
CA SER A 297 11.25 -6.67 -7.10
C SER A 297 10.00 -7.34 -6.55
N PHE A 298 10.17 -8.33 -5.66
CA PHE A 298 9.06 -9.03 -5.02
C PHE A 298 8.20 -8.08 -4.18
N CYS A 299 8.84 -7.25 -3.35
CA CYS A 299 8.17 -6.22 -2.56
C CYS A 299 7.44 -5.20 -3.44
N GLY A 300 8.09 -4.73 -4.51
CA GLY A 300 7.51 -3.82 -5.50
C GLY A 300 6.24 -4.37 -6.11
N GLY A 301 6.20 -5.65 -6.46
CA GLY A 301 4.99 -6.32 -6.94
C GLY A 301 3.85 -6.39 -5.93
N ILE A 302 4.16 -6.64 -4.65
CA ILE A 302 3.17 -6.60 -3.56
C ILE A 302 2.57 -5.19 -3.43
N LEU A 303 3.42 -4.17 -3.31
CA LEU A 303 2.96 -2.79 -3.12
C LEU A 303 2.27 -2.24 -4.37
N LEU A 304 2.68 -2.64 -5.56
CA LEU A 304 2.01 -2.26 -6.81
C LEU A 304 0.59 -2.82 -6.88
N TYR A 305 0.41 -4.09 -6.52
CA TYR A 305 -0.92 -4.69 -6.42
C TYR A 305 -1.81 -3.94 -5.42
N LEU A 306 -1.27 -3.63 -4.22
CA LEU A 306 -2.00 -2.86 -3.21
C LEU A 306 -2.32 -1.45 -3.69
N ALA A 307 -1.39 -0.76 -4.35
CA ALA A 307 -1.59 0.56 -4.93
C ALA A 307 -2.74 0.56 -5.95
N PHE A 308 -2.76 -0.42 -6.86
CA PHE A 308 -3.84 -0.56 -7.83
C PHE A 308 -5.17 -0.92 -7.18
N ASN A 309 -5.18 -1.79 -6.17
CA ASN A 309 -6.40 -2.09 -5.43
C ASN A 309 -6.96 -0.85 -4.72
N GLN A 310 -6.09 -0.01 -4.15
CA GLN A 310 -6.50 1.28 -3.58
C GLN A 310 -7.00 2.27 -4.64
N LEU A 311 -6.34 2.33 -5.79
CA LEU A 311 -6.71 3.22 -6.90
C LEU A 311 -8.03 2.80 -7.58
N PHE A 312 -8.25 1.52 -7.83
CA PHE A 312 -9.41 1.03 -8.58
C PHE A 312 -10.60 0.71 -7.69
N SER A 313 -10.37 0.29 -6.45
CA SER A 313 -11.45 -0.04 -5.53
C SER A 313 -11.71 1.06 -4.51
N ASP A 314 -10.73 1.38 -3.67
CA ASP A 314 -10.97 2.29 -2.54
C ASP A 314 -11.28 3.71 -3.02
N PHE A 315 -10.54 4.24 -4.00
CA PHE A 315 -10.81 5.56 -4.59
C PHE A 315 -12.22 5.68 -5.17
N MET A 316 -12.72 4.63 -5.85
CA MET A 316 -14.06 4.61 -6.41
C MET A 316 -15.14 4.57 -5.31
N ILE A 317 -14.89 3.82 -4.23
CA ILE A 317 -15.76 3.80 -3.05
C ILE A 317 -15.82 5.20 -2.41
N GLU A 318 -14.68 5.87 -2.25
CA GLU A 318 -14.61 7.21 -1.68
C GLU A 318 -15.32 8.25 -2.56
N ILE A 319 -15.18 8.17 -3.89
CA ILE A 319 -15.92 9.03 -4.83
C ILE A 319 -17.43 8.81 -4.67
N LYS A 320 -17.89 7.56 -4.57
CA LYS A 320 -19.33 7.27 -4.41
C LYS A 320 -19.85 7.80 -3.07
N ALA A 321 -19.06 7.67 -2.00
CA ALA A 321 -19.43 8.14 -0.67
C ALA A 321 -19.44 9.68 -0.56
N HIS A 322 -18.48 10.37 -1.18
CA HIS A 322 -18.25 11.81 -0.99
C HIS A 322 -18.70 12.69 -2.17
N CYS A 323 -19.07 12.09 -3.29
CA CYS A 323 -19.46 12.75 -4.53
C CYS A 323 -20.69 12.10 -5.20
N SER A 324 -21.65 11.57 -4.43
CA SER A 324 -22.93 11.07 -4.93
C SER A 324 -23.83 12.19 -5.49
N ASP A 325 -24.87 11.80 -6.26
CA ASP A 325 -25.87 12.72 -6.77
C ASP A 325 -26.63 13.38 -5.62
N GLY A 326 -26.83 14.71 -5.70
CA GLY A 326 -27.49 15.50 -4.65
C GLY A 326 -26.56 16.15 -3.62
N MET A 327 -25.24 15.88 -3.65
CA MET A 327 -24.30 16.51 -2.73
C MET A 327 -23.72 17.85 -3.23
N PRO A 328 -23.57 18.85 -2.34
CA PRO A 328 -22.99 20.13 -2.70
C PRO A 328 -21.53 19.99 -3.11
N MET A 329 -21.10 20.79 -4.08
CA MET A 329 -19.71 20.86 -4.57
C MET A 329 -19.16 19.53 -5.12
N ARG A 330 -20.02 18.64 -5.61
CA ARG A 330 -19.65 17.31 -6.13
C ARG A 330 -18.48 17.35 -7.11
N THR A 331 -18.57 18.19 -8.15
CA THR A 331 -17.53 18.27 -9.19
C THR A 331 -16.22 18.76 -8.61
N THR A 332 -16.25 19.79 -7.76
CA THR A 332 -15.07 20.31 -7.07
C THR A 332 -14.43 19.24 -6.19
N LYS A 333 -15.22 18.49 -5.41
CA LYS A 333 -14.70 17.39 -4.58
C LYS A 333 -14.02 16.31 -5.42
N LYS A 334 -14.61 15.91 -6.55
CA LYS A 334 -14.00 14.95 -7.48
C LYS A 334 -12.65 15.47 -8.00
N VAL A 335 -12.60 16.72 -8.47
CA VAL A 335 -11.36 17.34 -8.96
C VAL A 335 -10.30 17.37 -7.87
N VAL A 336 -10.67 17.78 -6.65
CA VAL A 336 -9.76 17.80 -5.50
C VAL A 336 -9.21 16.41 -5.19
N MET A 337 -10.02 15.35 -5.25
CA MET A 337 -9.56 13.97 -5.03
C MET A 337 -8.55 13.50 -6.09
N PHE A 338 -8.79 13.80 -7.38
CA PHE A 338 -7.83 13.48 -8.45
C PHE A 338 -6.53 14.27 -8.31
N VAL A 339 -6.63 15.58 -8.06
CA VAL A 339 -5.45 16.44 -7.83
C VAL A 339 -4.65 15.94 -6.63
N SER A 340 -5.33 15.54 -5.54
CA SER A 340 -4.69 14.97 -4.37
C SER A 340 -3.90 13.71 -4.70
N LEU A 341 -4.52 12.77 -5.42
CA LEU A 341 -3.87 11.53 -5.86
C LEU A 341 -2.64 11.80 -6.72
N TRP A 342 -2.75 12.66 -7.75
CA TRP A 342 -1.61 13.01 -8.60
C TRP A 342 -0.53 13.77 -7.84
N SER A 343 -0.90 14.64 -6.90
CA SER A 343 0.06 15.38 -6.09
C SER A 343 0.89 14.45 -5.19
N GLY A 344 0.28 13.41 -4.63
CA GLY A 344 0.99 12.42 -3.83
C GLY A 344 1.99 11.61 -4.66
N MET A 345 1.57 11.16 -5.84
CA MET A 345 2.47 10.48 -6.79
C MET A 345 3.61 11.39 -7.24
N LEU A 346 3.30 12.63 -7.66
CA LEU A 346 4.29 13.59 -8.15
C LEU A 346 5.30 13.98 -7.07
N THR A 347 4.84 14.24 -5.84
CA THR A 347 5.73 14.61 -4.73
C THR A 347 6.72 13.49 -4.45
N MET A 348 6.25 12.26 -4.41
CA MET A 348 7.09 11.11 -4.14
C MET A 348 8.04 10.80 -5.31
N ALA A 349 7.59 11.00 -6.55
CA ALA A 349 8.43 10.85 -7.74
C ALA A 349 9.56 11.91 -7.78
N ILE A 350 9.25 13.17 -7.43
CA ILE A 350 10.24 14.25 -7.36
C ILE A 350 11.31 13.91 -6.33
N ILE A 351 10.91 13.44 -5.14
CA ILE A 351 11.83 13.02 -4.08
C ILE A 351 12.81 11.95 -4.58
N GLY A 352 12.36 11.04 -5.46
CA GLY A 352 13.20 10.00 -6.09
C GLY A 352 14.26 10.49 -7.06
N LYS A 353 14.41 11.79 -7.30
CA LYS A 353 15.59 12.32 -7.98
C LYS A 353 16.83 12.33 -7.05
N TRP A 354 16.61 12.30 -5.74
CA TRP A 354 17.67 12.40 -4.71
C TRP A 354 17.75 11.18 -3.80
N LEU A 355 16.83 10.23 -3.95
CA LEU A 355 16.99 8.84 -3.48
C LEU A 355 17.51 8.01 -4.64
#